data_AF-A0AAJ0HJF5-F1
#
_entry.id   AF-A0AAJ0HJF5-F1
#
_cell.length_a   1.000
_cell.length_b   1.000
_cell.length_c   1.000
_cell.angle_alpha   90.00
_cell.angle_beta   90.00
_cell.angle_gamma   90.00
#
_symmetry.space_group_name_H-M   'P 1'
#
loop_
_entity.id
_entity.type
_entity.pdbx_description
1 polymer ?
#
loop_
_entity_poly.entity_id
_entity_poly.type
_entity_poly.pdbx_seq_one_letter_code
_entity_poly.pdbx_strand_id
1 'polypeptide(L)'
;MARQFQFVAVSNPTEAPSSESKKLVYSHAFRQAHAQRRREQTEKHRKEIASAPVNKVFTISEEVVSSPLSQVLNSNKDPFSSMARPISAVEYFLLNHYVHVIVPFTVGHCGLFDHPGDHKTQLLREWVGLAITDEVFMIAAILLSTCRYILQAQPGNLIILQLALQYKQTCLQTLQQEMNTSAPVSIMTVAKALALALDEVTVGEHTIARKHLKGVLAMVDSSGGAGELGLTGLLERMYRKFMGVFKLELKDAGIDLLCNKTLTQG
;
A
#
# COMPACT_ATOMS: atom_id res chain seq x y z
N MET A 1 23.58 -22.34 -30.50
CA MET A 1 23.10 -23.20 -29.40
C MET A 1 22.13 -24.21 -29.98
N ALA A 2 22.48 -25.50 -30.02
CA ALA A 2 21.64 -26.54 -30.59
C ALA A 2 20.46 -26.85 -29.65
N ARG A 3 19.22 -26.81 -30.18
CA ARG A 3 18.03 -27.26 -29.44
C ARG A 3 18.01 -28.79 -29.43
N GLN A 4 18.15 -29.36 -28.24
CA GLN A 4 18.04 -30.81 -28.03
C GLN A 4 16.55 -31.18 -28.00
N PHE A 5 16.08 -31.84 -29.05
CA PHE A 5 14.74 -32.42 -29.09
C PHE A 5 14.83 -33.88 -28.64
N GLN A 6 14.07 -34.23 -27.60
CA GLN A 6 13.93 -35.61 -27.14
C GLN A 6 12.59 -36.15 -27.62
N PHE A 7 12.63 -37.08 -28.58
CA PHE A 7 11.45 -37.83 -28.98
C PHE A 7 11.21 -38.96 -27.97
N VAL A 8 10.01 -38.98 -27.38
CA VAL A 8 9.55 -40.13 -26.60
C VAL A 8 9.02 -41.14 -27.61
N ALA A 9 9.80 -42.20 -27.86
CA ALA A 9 9.32 -43.34 -28.63
C ALA A 9 8.20 -44.01 -27.84
N VAL A 10 6.98 -43.99 -28.38
CA VAL A 10 5.89 -44.81 -27.86
C VAL A 10 6.22 -46.24 -28.27
N SER A 11 6.58 -47.06 -27.28
CA SER A 11 6.94 -48.46 -27.47
C SER A 11 5.83 -49.24 -28.20
N ASN A 12 6.26 -50.21 -29.01
CA ASN A 12 5.51 -51.26 -29.71
C ASN A 12 4.01 -51.39 -29.39
N PRO A 13 3.10 -51.42 -30.39
CA PRO A 13 1.66 -51.58 -30.20
C PRO A 13 1.21 -52.92 -29.58
N THR A 14 2.14 -53.82 -29.28
CA THR A 14 1.89 -55.17 -28.74
C THR A 14 2.17 -55.29 -27.23
N GLU A 15 2.82 -54.31 -26.60
CA GLU A 15 3.13 -54.34 -25.16
C GLU A 15 2.34 -53.30 -24.37
N ALA A 16 1.84 -53.71 -23.19
CA ALA A 16 1.12 -52.80 -22.30
C ALA A 16 2.07 -51.71 -21.76
N PRO A 17 1.75 -50.42 -21.93
CA PRO A 17 2.68 -49.35 -21.54
C PRO A 17 2.90 -49.34 -20.02
N SER A 18 4.15 -49.13 -19.63
CA SER A 18 4.56 -49.01 -18.22
C SER A 18 3.79 -47.87 -17.53
N SER A 19 3.59 -48.00 -16.22
CA SER A 19 2.83 -47.02 -15.43
C SER A 19 3.46 -45.63 -15.45
N GLU A 20 4.79 -45.54 -15.57
CA GLU A 20 5.54 -44.28 -15.67
C GLU A 20 5.31 -43.58 -17.02
N SER A 21 5.32 -44.32 -18.13
CA SER A 21 5.03 -43.77 -19.45
C SER A 21 3.59 -43.25 -19.55
N LYS A 22 2.62 -43.95 -18.94
CA LYS A 22 1.24 -43.46 -18.81
C LYS A 22 1.19 -42.14 -18.04
N LYS A 23 1.83 -42.06 -16.87
CA LYS A 23 1.87 -40.83 -16.05
C LYS A 23 2.51 -39.66 -16.80
N LEU A 24 3.58 -39.90 -17.56
CA LEU A 24 4.23 -38.89 -18.39
C LEU A 24 3.30 -38.37 -19.50
N VAL A 25 2.59 -39.26 -20.20
CA VAL A 25 1.63 -38.89 -21.24
C VAL A 25 0.47 -38.08 -20.64
N TYR A 26 -0.10 -38.51 -19.51
CA TYR A 26 -1.16 -37.77 -18.82
C TYR A 26 -0.68 -36.40 -18.32
N SER A 27 0.53 -36.32 -17.76
CA SER A 27 1.13 -35.05 -17.34
C SER A 27 1.36 -34.11 -18.52
N HIS A 28 1.85 -34.63 -19.65
CA HIS A 28 2.05 -33.85 -20.86
C HIS A 28 0.72 -33.36 -21.46
N ALA A 29 -0.30 -34.23 -21.56
CA ALA A 29 -1.63 -33.87 -22.01
C ALA A 29 -2.28 -32.81 -21.11
N PHE A 30 -2.15 -32.97 -19.78
CA PHE A 30 -2.66 -31.99 -18.82
C PHE A 30 -1.93 -30.64 -18.93
N ARG A 31 -0.60 -30.65 -19.08
CA ARG A 31 0.20 -29.43 -19.28
C ARG A 31 -0.17 -28.73 -20.60
N GLN A 32 -0.38 -29.47 -21.68
CA GLN A 32 -0.83 -28.91 -22.95
C GLN A 32 -2.24 -28.31 -22.84
N ALA A 33 -3.19 -29.02 -22.22
CA ALA A 33 -4.54 -28.50 -22.01
C ALA A 33 -4.55 -27.24 -21.14
N HIS A 34 -3.74 -27.21 -20.07
CA HIS A 34 -3.58 -26.01 -19.23
C HIS A 34 -2.94 -24.85 -19.99
N ALA A 35 -1.91 -25.12 -20.81
CA ALA A 35 -1.26 -24.10 -21.64
C ALA A 35 -2.22 -23.54 -22.71
N GLN A 36 -3.04 -24.39 -23.34
CA GLN A 36 -4.08 -23.98 -24.29
C GLN A 36 -5.14 -23.12 -23.60
N ARG A 37 -5.67 -23.55 -22.44
CA ARG A 37 -6.65 -22.77 -21.66
C ARG A 37 -6.12 -21.39 -21.28
N ARG A 38 -4.84 -21.26 -20.88
CA ARG A 38 -4.24 -19.93 -20.61
C ARG A 38 -4.14 -19.07 -21.87
N ARG A 39 -3.82 -19.65 -23.03
CA ARG A 39 -3.76 -18.91 -24.30
C ARG A 39 -5.14 -18.41 -24.69
N GLU A 40 -6.16 -19.26 -24.60
CA GLU A 40 -7.56 -18.87 -24.86
C GLU A 40 -8.04 -17.76 -23.94
N GLN A 41 -7.70 -17.81 -22.65
CA GLN A 41 -8.02 -16.74 -21.69
C GLN A 41 -7.29 -15.43 -22.03
N THR A 42 -6.02 -15.52 -22.42
CA THR A 42 -5.23 -14.34 -22.83
C THR A 42 -5.78 -13.73 -24.11
N GLU A 43 -6.21 -14.55 -25.07
CA GLU A 43 -6.83 -14.09 -26.31
C GLU A 43 -8.21 -13.46 -26.08
N LYS A 44 -9.04 -14.04 -25.20
CA LYS A 44 -10.32 -13.44 -24.80
C LYS A 44 -10.11 -12.07 -24.16
N HIS A 45 -9.20 -11.97 -23.19
CA HIS A 45 -8.88 -10.72 -22.53
C HIS A 45 -8.32 -9.67 -23.51
N ARG A 46 -7.47 -10.09 -24.45
CA ARG A 46 -6.94 -9.19 -25.50
C ARG A 46 -8.04 -8.69 -26.44
N LYS A 47 -9.00 -9.55 -26.80
CA LYS A 47 -10.16 -9.16 -27.64
C LYS A 47 -11.09 -8.21 -26.87
N GLU A 48 -11.31 -8.45 -25.58
CA GLU A 48 -12.10 -7.55 -24.71
C GLU A 48 -11.46 -6.17 -24.60
N ILE A 49 -10.14 -6.10 -24.39
CA ILE A 49 -9.38 -4.84 -24.37
C ILE A 49 -9.43 -4.14 -25.74
N ALA A 50 -9.36 -4.89 -26.85
CA ALA A 50 -9.39 -4.32 -28.20
C ALA A 50 -10.79 -3.87 -28.65
N SER A 51 -11.87 -4.41 -28.07
CA SER A 51 -13.26 -4.02 -28.34
C SER A 51 -13.76 -2.86 -27.46
N ALA A 52 -13.00 -2.47 -26.43
CA ALA A 52 -13.37 -1.33 -25.60
C ALA A 52 -13.08 -0.02 -26.33
N PRO A 53 -14.05 0.91 -26.45
CA PRO A 53 -13.79 2.20 -27.08
C PRO A 53 -12.72 2.96 -26.28
N VAL A 54 -11.70 3.41 -27.00
CA VAL A 54 -10.64 4.31 -26.51
C VAL A 54 -11.29 5.67 -26.24
N ASN A 55 -11.95 5.78 -25.09
CA ASN A 55 -12.31 7.00 -24.35
C ASN A 55 -13.23 6.60 -23.18
N LYS A 56 -12.68 6.07 -22.09
CA LYS A 56 -13.34 6.10 -20.77
C LYS A 56 -12.42 6.82 -19.79
N VAL A 57 -12.45 8.15 -19.91
CA VAL A 57 -12.19 9.06 -18.79
C VAL A 57 -13.19 8.75 -17.69
N PHE A 58 -12.67 8.72 -16.46
CA PHE A 58 -13.33 8.53 -15.17
C PHE A 58 -14.84 8.82 -15.17
N THR A 59 -15.64 7.76 -15.01
CA THR A 59 -17.05 7.86 -14.62
C THR A 59 -17.28 6.80 -13.55
N ILE A 60 -17.01 7.17 -12.31
CA ILE A 60 -17.55 6.43 -11.16
C ILE A 60 -19.01 6.88 -11.05
N SER A 61 -19.88 6.23 -11.81
CA SER A 61 -21.34 6.28 -11.59
C SER A 61 -21.92 4.93 -11.97
N GLU A 62 -22.44 4.24 -10.95
CA GLU A 62 -23.44 3.17 -10.95
C GLU A 62 -23.26 1.90 -11.81
N GLU A 63 -22.37 1.84 -12.82
CA GLU A 63 -22.17 0.64 -13.65
C GLU A 63 -21.29 -0.45 -13.01
N VAL A 64 -20.75 -0.25 -11.80
CA VAL A 64 -19.89 -1.25 -11.13
C VAL A 64 -20.69 -2.41 -10.53
N VAL A 65 -22.03 -2.33 -10.51
CA VAL A 65 -22.87 -3.34 -9.82
C VAL A 65 -23.17 -4.58 -10.69
N SER A 66 -22.85 -4.58 -11.99
CA SER A 66 -23.22 -5.70 -12.89
C SER A 66 -22.07 -6.26 -13.75
N SER A 67 -20.82 -5.94 -13.45
CA SER A 67 -19.66 -6.58 -14.09
C SER A 67 -19.19 -7.81 -13.32
N PRO A 68 -18.85 -8.95 -13.97
CA PRO A 68 -18.26 -10.13 -13.31
C PRO A 68 -16.98 -9.82 -12.52
N LEU A 69 -16.32 -8.68 -12.80
CA LEU A 69 -15.16 -8.20 -12.06
C LEU A 69 -15.51 -7.77 -10.62
N SER A 70 -16.73 -7.27 -10.38
CA SER A 70 -17.17 -6.89 -9.02
C SER A 70 -17.40 -8.12 -8.14
N GLN A 71 -17.74 -9.27 -8.73
CA GLN A 71 -17.85 -10.54 -8.00
C GLN A 71 -16.49 -11.11 -7.56
N VAL A 72 -15.42 -10.85 -8.32
CA VAL A 72 -14.05 -11.22 -7.93
C VAL A 72 -13.50 -10.26 -6.85
N LEU A 73 -13.80 -8.96 -6.95
CA LEU A 73 -13.46 -7.97 -5.92
C LEU A 73 -14.23 -8.16 -4.60
N ASN A 74 -15.42 -8.77 -4.64
CA ASN A 74 -16.15 -9.18 -3.43
C ASN A 74 -15.57 -10.45 -2.78
N SER A 75 -14.55 -11.08 -3.39
CA SER A 75 -13.74 -12.15 -2.81
C SER A 75 -12.49 -11.62 -2.09
N ASN A 76 -12.47 -10.34 -1.70
CA ASN A 76 -11.44 -9.73 -0.84
C ASN A 76 -11.52 -10.23 0.61
N LYS A 77 -11.72 -11.54 0.82
CA LYS A 77 -11.43 -12.16 2.11
C LYS A 77 -9.93 -12.21 2.22
N ASP A 78 -9.39 -11.46 3.17
CA ASP A 78 -8.02 -11.63 3.61
C ASP A 78 -7.73 -13.12 3.80
N PRO A 79 -6.89 -13.76 2.98
CA PRO A 79 -6.62 -15.18 3.12
C PRO A 79 -5.91 -15.52 4.43
N PHE A 80 -5.35 -14.51 5.12
CA PHE A 80 -4.59 -14.65 6.36
C PHE A 80 -5.27 -14.00 7.57
N SER A 81 -6.48 -13.43 7.42
CA SER A 81 -7.19 -12.70 8.50
C SER A 81 -6.30 -11.69 9.25
N SER A 82 -5.34 -11.10 8.55
CA SER A 82 -4.37 -10.13 9.07
C SER A 82 -4.91 -8.70 9.15
N MET A 83 -5.96 -8.40 8.39
CA MET A 83 -6.64 -7.10 8.39
C MET A 83 -7.51 -6.93 9.63
N ALA A 84 -7.38 -5.78 10.28
CA ALA A 84 -8.19 -5.41 11.46
C ALA A 84 -9.70 -5.46 11.20
N ARG A 85 -10.12 -5.23 9.95
CA ARG A 85 -11.51 -5.33 9.51
C ARG A 85 -11.64 -5.63 8.01
N PRO A 86 -12.82 -6.03 7.53
CA PRO A 86 -13.10 -6.07 6.10
C PRO A 86 -12.91 -4.68 5.47
N ILE A 87 -12.33 -4.66 4.27
CA ILE A 87 -12.10 -3.44 3.49
C ILE A 87 -13.09 -3.35 2.34
N SER A 88 -13.60 -2.14 2.09
CA SER A 88 -14.48 -1.87 0.95
C SER A 88 -13.70 -1.91 -0.39
N ALA A 89 -14.42 -1.99 -1.51
CA ALA A 89 -13.79 -1.94 -2.84
C ALA A 89 -13.00 -0.63 -3.07
N VAL A 90 -13.48 0.49 -2.54
CA VAL A 90 -12.79 1.79 -2.60
C VAL A 90 -11.51 1.76 -1.76
N GLU A 91 -11.58 1.23 -0.54
CA GLU A 91 -10.40 1.12 0.33
C GLU A 91 -9.34 0.17 -0.22
N TYR A 92 -9.78 -0.93 -0.84
CA TYR A 92 -8.87 -1.83 -1.55
C TYR A 92 -8.18 -1.13 -2.72
N PHE A 93 -8.94 -0.34 -3.51
CA PHE A 93 -8.36 0.47 -4.58
C PHE A 93 -7.30 1.43 -4.04
N LEU A 94 -7.58 2.13 -2.94
CA LEU A 94 -6.64 3.06 -2.31
C LEU A 94 -5.40 2.34 -1.78
N LEU A 95 -5.56 1.23 -1.05
CA LEU A 95 -4.44 0.41 -0.57
C LEU A 95 -3.58 -0.10 -1.74
N ASN A 96 -4.21 -0.61 -2.80
CA ASN A 96 -3.50 -1.09 -3.97
C ASN A 96 -2.72 0.03 -4.66
N HIS A 97 -3.32 1.22 -4.78
CA HIS A 97 -2.66 2.40 -5.32
C HIS A 97 -1.48 2.84 -4.44
N TYR A 98 -1.64 2.83 -3.12
CA TYR A 98 -0.56 3.12 -2.18
C TYR A 98 0.66 2.20 -2.40
N VAL A 99 0.44 0.90 -2.46
CA VAL A 99 1.49 -0.12 -2.59
C VAL A 99 2.22 -0.03 -3.93
N HIS A 100 1.51 0.26 -5.02
CA HIS A 100 2.08 0.21 -6.37
C HIS A 100 2.61 1.55 -6.86
N VAL A 101 2.10 2.67 -6.34
CA VAL A 101 2.44 4.03 -6.81
C VAL A 101 3.19 4.80 -5.73
N ILE A 102 2.61 4.93 -4.55
CA ILE A 102 3.14 5.80 -3.49
C ILE A 102 4.38 5.17 -2.86
N VAL A 103 4.39 3.88 -2.55
CA VAL A 103 5.56 3.20 -1.96
C VAL A 103 6.83 3.36 -2.82
N PRO A 104 6.83 3.04 -4.13
CA PRO A 104 8.00 3.28 -4.98
C PRO A 104 8.38 4.75 -5.07
N PHE A 105 7.39 5.65 -5.17
CA PHE A 105 7.64 7.09 -5.21
C PHE A 105 8.34 7.58 -3.94
N THR A 106 7.80 7.26 -2.77
CA THR A 106 8.34 7.64 -1.46
C THR A 106 9.77 7.10 -1.27
N VAL A 107 10.02 5.84 -1.63
CA VAL A 107 11.36 5.24 -1.55
C VAL A 107 12.37 6.00 -2.41
N GLY A 108 11.96 6.46 -3.60
CA GLY A 108 12.85 7.19 -4.52
C GLY A 108 13.08 8.67 -4.19
N HIS A 109 12.23 9.29 -3.36
CA HIS A 109 12.19 10.75 -3.18
C HIS A 109 12.26 11.22 -1.73
N CYS A 110 12.15 10.32 -0.75
CA CYS A 110 12.21 10.65 0.67
C CYS A 110 13.60 10.36 1.25
N GLY A 111 14.25 11.39 1.80
CA GLY A 111 15.58 11.28 2.41
C GLY A 111 15.63 10.49 3.73
N LEU A 112 14.52 9.87 4.14
CA LEU A 112 14.49 8.83 5.16
C LEU A 112 15.17 7.54 4.67
N PHE A 113 15.17 7.33 3.36
CA PHE A 113 15.68 6.14 2.68
C PHE A 113 17.04 6.38 1.99
N ASP A 114 17.73 7.48 2.32
CA ASP A 114 19.07 7.82 1.83
C ASP A 114 20.17 6.97 2.51
N HIS A 115 20.01 5.65 2.47
CA HIS A 115 21.01 4.69 2.93
C HIS A 115 20.89 3.39 2.11
N PRO A 116 21.90 2.52 2.10
CA PRO A 116 21.77 1.21 1.44
C PRO A 116 20.69 0.36 2.11
N GLY A 117 19.86 -0.34 1.31
CA GLY A 117 18.84 -1.28 1.81
C GLY A 117 17.68 -1.51 0.84
N ASP A 118 16.90 -2.56 1.10
CA ASP A 118 15.62 -2.80 0.41
C ASP A 118 14.49 -2.03 1.12
N HIS A 119 14.42 -0.74 0.82
CA HIS A 119 13.47 0.19 1.45
C HIS A 119 12.02 -0.09 1.06
N LYS A 120 11.80 -0.66 -0.14
CA LYS A 120 10.45 -1.05 -0.57
C LYS A 120 9.94 -2.15 0.35
N THR A 121 10.71 -3.21 0.53
CA THR A 121 10.34 -4.31 1.43
C THR A 121 10.24 -3.82 2.88
N GLN A 122 11.12 -2.92 3.31
CA GLN A 122 11.05 -2.33 4.64
C GLN A 122 9.75 -1.53 4.84
N LEU A 123 9.42 -0.63 3.93
CA LEU A 123 8.19 0.18 4.00
C LEU A 123 6.93 -0.70 3.94
N LEU A 124 6.91 -1.72 3.09
CA LEU A 124 5.80 -2.67 3.05
C LEU A 124 5.67 -3.47 4.35
N ARG A 125 6.77 -3.93 4.93
CA ARG A 125 6.74 -4.76 6.14
C ARG A 125 6.44 -3.95 7.41
N GLU A 126 7.09 -2.80 7.57
CA GLU A 126 7.12 -2.06 8.84
C GLU A 126 6.06 -0.95 8.89
N TRP A 127 5.64 -0.41 7.73
CA TRP A 127 4.60 0.61 7.68
C TRP A 127 3.27 0.03 7.22
N VAL A 128 3.23 -0.57 6.02
CA VAL A 128 1.97 -1.15 5.50
C VAL A 128 1.55 -2.35 6.33
N GLY A 129 2.50 -3.22 6.70
CA GLY A 129 2.25 -4.36 7.58
C GLY A 129 1.75 -3.95 8.96
N LEU A 130 2.19 -2.81 9.51
CA LEU A 130 1.63 -2.28 10.74
C LEU A 130 0.23 -1.68 10.51
N ALA A 131 0.05 -0.93 9.42
CA ALA A 131 -1.21 -0.31 9.06
C ALA A 131 -2.36 -1.31 8.92
N ILE A 132 -2.13 -2.48 8.32
CA ILE A 132 -3.20 -3.48 8.17
C ILE A 132 -3.70 -4.05 9.52
N THR A 133 -2.90 -3.96 10.59
CA THR A 133 -3.25 -4.51 11.91
C THR A 133 -4.09 -3.57 12.77
N ASP A 134 -4.19 -2.28 12.42
CA ASP A 134 -5.00 -1.30 13.15
C ASP A 134 -5.81 -0.45 12.16
N GLU A 135 -7.13 -0.46 12.34
CA GLU A 135 -8.06 0.22 11.44
C GLU A 135 -7.75 1.72 11.28
N VAL A 136 -7.53 2.41 12.39
CA VAL A 136 -7.41 3.88 12.39
C VAL A 136 -6.05 4.30 11.84
N PHE A 137 -5.02 3.49 12.08
CA PHE A 137 -3.71 3.67 11.47
C PHE A 137 -3.74 3.34 9.98
N MET A 138 -4.48 2.32 9.53
CA MET A 138 -4.73 2.09 8.09
C MET A 138 -5.35 3.31 7.42
N ILE A 139 -6.36 3.89 8.06
CA ILE A 139 -7.03 5.10 7.57
C ILE A 139 -6.01 6.26 7.48
N ALA A 140 -5.28 6.54 8.56
CA ALA A 140 -4.35 7.66 8.62
C ALA A 140 -3.17 7.52 7.65
N ALA A 141 -2.53 6.35 7.67
CA ALA A 141 -1.25 6.11 7.03
C ALA A 141 -1.37 5.77 5.54
N ILE A 142 -2.48 5.11 5.14
CA ILE A 142 -2.63 4.55 3.80
C ILE A 142 -3.78 5.22 3.05
N LEU A 143 -4.99 5.19 3.60
CA LEU A 143 -6.17 5.63 2.85
C LEU A 143 -6.19 7.14 2.66
N LEU A 144 -5.97 7.90 3.73
CA LEU A 144 -5.89 9.35 3.70
C LEU A 144 -4.74 9.84 2.80
N SER A 145 -3.54 9.30 3.00
CA SER A 145 -2.37 9.66 2.20
C SER A 145 -2.57 9.38 0.71
N THR A 146 -3.23 8.27 0.37
CA THR A 146 -3.57 7.96 -1.02
C THR A 146 -4.59 8.93 -1.60
N CYS A 147 -5.63 9.29 -0.85
CA CYS A 147 -6.58 10.30 -1.29
C CYS A 147 -5.87 11.64 -1.57
N ARG A 148 -4.94 12.07 -0.69
CA ARG A 148 -4.14 13.29 -0.91
C ARG A 148 -3.32 13.22 -2.17
N TYR A 149 -2.62 12.11 -2.38
CA TYR A 149 -1.81 11.91 -3.57
C TYR A 149 -2.64 11.99 -4.86
N ILE A 150 -3.82 11.35 -4.88
CA ILE A 150 -4.74 11.42 -6.03
C ILE A 150 -5.23 12.85 -6.25
N LEU A 151 -5.57 13.59 -5.19
CA LEU A 151 -6.04 14.98 -5.27
C LEU A 151 -4.99 15.95 -5.80
N GLN A 152 -3.70 15.66 -5.63
CA GLN A 152 -2.63 16.46 -6.27
C GLN A 152 -2.73 16.40 -7.80
N ALA A 153 -3.03 15.22 -8.36
CA ALA A 153 -3.21 15.04 -9.80
C ALA A 153 -4.62 15.41 -10.28
N GLN A 154 -5.63 15.27 -9.42
CA GLN A 154 -7.05 15.50 -9.75
C GLN A 154 -7.76 16.34 -8.67
N PRO A 155 -7.46 17.65 -8.55
CA PRO A 155 -8.01 18.48 -7.47
C PRO A 155 -9.55 18.59 -7.48
N GLY A 156 -10.18 18.44 -8.65
CA GLY A 156 -11.63 18.51 -8.82
C GLY A 156 -12.41 17.25 -8.44
N ASN A 157 -11.73 16.18 -7.98
CA ASN A 157 -12.40 14.94 -7.61
C ASN A 157 -13.07 15.05 -6.23
N LEU A 158 -14.32 15.54 -6.22
CA LEU A 158 -15.09 15.80 -5.00
C LEU A 158 -15.32 14.55 -4.14
N ILE A 159 -15.42 13.36 -4.76
CA ILE A 159 -15.62 12.09 -4.05
C ILE A 159 -14.37 11.75 -3.23
N ILE A 160 -13.18 11.82 -3.84
CA ILE A 160 -11.91 11.56 -3.14
C ILE A 160 -11.65 12.65 -2.09
N LEU A 161 -12.01 13.90 -2.37
CA LEU A 161 -11.91 14.99 -1.40
C LEU A 161 -12.78 14.71 -0.15
N GLN A 162 -14.03 14.31 -0.35
CA GLN A 162 -14.93 13.95 0.74
C GLN A 162 -14.38 12.79 1.57
N LEU A 163 -13.87 11.74 0.92
CA LEU A 163 -13.23 10.61 1.61
C LEU A 163 -12.01 11.05 2.43
N ALA A 164 -11.15 11.90 1.87
CA ALA A 164 -9.99 12.43 2.60
C ALA A 164 -10.40 13.20 3.86
N LEU A 165 -11.43 14.05 3.77
CA LEU A 165 -11.95 14.80 4.91
C LEU A 165 -12.53 13.87 5.98
N GLN A 166 -13.33 12.87 5.57
CA GLN A 166 -13.90 11.88 6.48
C GLN A 166 -12.81 11.08 7.19
N TYR A 167 -11.82 10.57 6.46
CA TYR A 167 -10.69 9.84 7.03
C TYR A 167 -9.89 10.68 8.02
N LYS A 168 -9.57 11.93 7.66
CA LYS A 168 -8.87 12.85 8.57
C LYS A 168 -9.67 13.12 9.84
N GLN A 169 -10.97 13.35 9.72
CA GLN A 169 -11.84 13.57 10.87
C GLN A 169 -11.86 12.35 11.79
N THR A 170 -12.03 11.14 11.25
CA THR A 170 -11.99 9.89 12.04
C THR A 170 -10.67 9.76 12.81
N CYS A 171 -9.54 9.96 12.14
CA CYS A 171 -8.23 9.85 12.78
C CYS A 171 -8.04 10.87 13.91
N LEU A 172 -8.46 12.12 13.71
CA LEU A 172 -8.36 13.17 14.73
C LEU A 172 -9.26 12.87 15.94
N GLN A 173 -10.49 12.42 15.71
CA GLN A 173 -11.42 12.08 16.80
C GLN A 173 -10.90 10.91 17.62
N THR A 174 -10.44 9.83 16.97
CA THR A 174 -9.88 8.69 17.69
C THR A 174 -8.62 9.06 18.45
N LEU A 175 -7.70 9.81 17.84
CA LEU A 175 -6.46 10.20 18.52
C LEU A 175 -6.76 11.07 19.76
N GLN A 176 -7.71 12.00 19.65
CA GLN A 176 -8.16 12.78 20.81
C GLN A 176 -8.76 11.90 21.91
N GLN A 177 -9.56 10.90 21.55
CA GLN A 177 -10.11 9.96 22.53
C GLN A 177 -9.01 9.17 23.24
N GLU A 178 -8.05 8.61 22.48
CA GLU A 178 -6.90 7.89 23.04
C GLU A 178 -6.09 8.78 24.01
N MET A 179 -5.85 10.04 23.64
CA MET A 179 -5.13 11.01 24.47
C MET A 179 -5.88 11.43 25.74
N ASN A 180 -7.21 11.39 25.72
CA ASN A 180 -8.03 11.72 26.89
C ASN A 180 -8.22 10.54 27.84
N THR A 181 -7.79 9.34 27.46
CA THR A 181 -7.81 8.19 28.36
C THR A 181 -6.65 8.25 29.34
N SER A 182 -6.84 7.70 30.55
CA SER A 182 -5.76 7.51 31.52
C SER A 182 -4.86 6.31 31.18
N ALA A 183 -5.05 5.68 30.02
CA ALA A 183 -4.27 4.52 29.62
C ALA A 183 -2.84 4.94 29.21
N PRO A 184 -1.84 4.07 29.40
CA PRO A 184 -0.50 4.31 28.89
C PRO A 184 -0.51 4.55 27.38
N VAL A 185 0.33 5.49 26.92
CA VAL A 185 0.55 5.75 25.50
C VAL A 185 1.03 4.48 24.80
N SER A 186 0.41 4.13 23.69
CA SER A 186 0.80 2.98 22.88
C SER A 186 1.67 3.38 21.68
N ILE A 187 2.46 2.42 21.17
CA ILE A 187 3.18 2.57 19.88
C ILE A 187 2.22 2.98 18.77
N MET A 188 1.00 2.44 18.79
CA MET A 188 -0.02 2.69 17.78
C MET A 188 -0.54 4.13 17.82
N THR A 189 -0.74 4.70 19.02
CA THR A 189 -1.10 6.11 19.21
C THR A 189 -0.03 7.03 18.64
N VAL A 190 1.26 6.71 18.87
CA VAL A 190 2.38 7.42 18.27
C VAL A 190 2.40 7.28 16.75
N ALA A 191 2.16 6.08 16.21
CA ALA A 191 2.12 5.84 14.78
C ALA A 191 0.98 6.64 14.10
N LYS A 192 -0.22 6.67 14.68
CA LYS A 192 -1.36 7.48 14.22
C LYS A 192 -1.03 8.97 14.17
N ALA A 193 -0.41 9.50 15.23
CA ALA A 193 -0.01 10.89 15.29
C ALA A 193 1.11 11.23 14.28
N LEU A 194 2.07 10.32 14.07
CA LEU A 194 3.07 10.44 13.01
C LEU A 194 2.42 10.44 11.62
N ALA A 195 1.48 9.53 11.34
CA ALA A 195 0.77 9.50 10.06
C ALA A 195 -0.01 10.80 9.78
N LEU A 196 -0.64 11.39 10.81
CA LEU A 196 -1.28 12.70 10.67
C LEU A 196 -0.26 13.82 10.40
N ALA A 197 0.89 13.81 11.08
CA ALA A 197 1.95 14.76 10.76
C ALA A 197 2.42 14.65 9.30
N LEU A 198 2.54 13.41 8.77
CA LEU A 198 2.87 13.15 7.37
C LEU A 198 1.79 13.68 6.40
N ASP A 199 0.50 13.51 6.73
CA ASP A 199 -0.61 14.11 5.96
C ASP A 199 -0.46 15.63 5.88
N GLU A 200 -0.23 16.29 7.02
CA GLU A 200 -0.08 17.76 7.04
C GLU A 200 1.11 18.23 6.21
N VAL A 201 2.26 17.54 6.26
CA VAL A 201 3.42 17.85 5.40
C VAL A 201 3.05 17.70 3.93
N THR A 202 2.31 16.65 3.56
CA THR A 202 1.91 16.38 2.17
C THR A 202 0.97 17.47 1.61
N VAL A 203 0.19 18.11 2.46
CA VAL A 203 -0.72 19.22 2.09
C VAL A 203 -0.03 20.59 2.18
N GLY A 204 1.19 20.66 2.73
CA GLY A 204 1.94 21.91 2.93
C GLY A 204 1.65 22.64 4.24
N GLU A 205 0.89 22.02 5.16
CA GLU A 205 0.50 22.59 6.44
C GLU A 205 1.56 22.35 7.53
N HIS A 206 2.77 22.86 7.30
CA HIS A 206 3.93 22.61 8.16
C HIS A 206 3.72 23.06 9.61
N THR A 207 2.91 24.09 9.85
CA THR A 207 2.61 24.57 11.21
C THR A 207 1.76 23.56 11.99
N ILE A 208 0.82 22.87 11.33
CA ILE A 208 -0.03 21.84 11.92
C ILE A 208 0.78 20.55 12.07
N ALA A 209 1.56 20.18 11.05
CA ALA A 209 2.51 19.06 11.14
C ALA A 209 3.41 19.18 12.38
N ARG A 210 3.91 20.39 12.63
CA ARG A 210 4.76 20.70 13.79
C ARG A 210 4.04 20.46 15.12
N LYS A 211 2.74 20.78 15.21
CA LYS A 211 1.95 20.52 16.42
C LYS A 211 1.77 19.03 16.65
N HIS A 212 1.48 18.24 15.60
CA HIS A 212 1.40 16.78 15.72
C HIS A 212 2.72 16.18 16.20
N LEU A 213 3.85 16.61 15.63
CA LEU A 213 5.16 16.10 16.01
C LEU A 213 5.58 16.50 17.43
N LYS A 214 5.19 17.70 17.90
CA LYS A 214 5.31 18.07 19.33
C LYS A 214 4.47 17.16 20.23
N GLY A 215 3.28 16.78 19.78
CA GLY A 215 2.45 15.78 20.47
C GLY A 215 3.13 14.42 20.54
N VAL A 216 3.68 13.94 19.41
CA VAL A 216 4.48 12.70 19.35
C VAL A 216 5.63 12.73 20.35
N LEU A 217 6.32 13.85 20.44
CA LEU A 217 7.41 14.03 21.39
C LEU A 217 6.95 13.89 22.85
N ALA A 218 5.93 14.65 23.23
CA ALA A 218 5.39 14.59 24.57
C ALA A 218 4.90 13.17 24.92
N MET A 219 4.27 12.47 23.98
CA MET A 219 3.84 11.09 24.12
C MET A 219 5.02 10.14 24.40
N VAL A 220 6.07 10.20 23.58
CA VAL A 220 7.26 9.35 23.75
C VAL A 220 8.00 9.65 25.04
N ASP A 221 8.16 10.94 25.39
CA ASP A 221 8.85 11.36 26.61
C ASP A 221 8.06 10.92 27.86
N SER A 222 6.73 11.00 27.83
CA SER A 222 5.88 10.54 28.93
C SER A 222 5.95 9.03 29.18
N SER A 223 6.32 8.26 28.16
CA SER A 223 6.55 6.81 28.24
C SER A 223 7.97 6.42 28.67
N GLY A 224 8.83 7.39 29.03
CA GLY A 224 10.23 7.12 29.38
C GLY A 224 11.20 7.09 28.20
N GLY A 225 10.73 7.50 27.01
CA GLY A 225 11.54 7.60 25.80
C GLY A 225 11.26 6.48 24.77
N ALA A 226 11.87 6.61 23.59
CA ALA A 226 11.60 5.74 22.44
C ALA A 226 11.91 4.26 22.71
N GLY A 227 12.96 3.98 23.50
CA GLY A 227 13.36 2.62 23.86
C GLY A 227 12.35 1.95 24.82
N GLU A 228 11.93 2.66 25.86
CA GLU A 228 10.93 2.18 26.83
C GLU A 228 9.55 1.98 26.19
N LEU A 229 9.18 2.84 25.24
CA LEU A 229 7.95 2.67 24.47
C LEU A 229 8.03 1.49 23.46
N GLY A 230 9.23 1.00 23.16
CA GLY A 230 9.44 -0.08 22.19
C GLY A 230 9.32 0.37 20.73
N LEU A 231 9.59 1.65 20.43
CA LEU A 231 9.68 2.10 19.04
C LEU A 231 10.88 1.44 18.37
N THR A 232 10.63 0.76 17.25
CA THR A 232 11.67 0.06 16.47
C THR A 232 11.50 0.29 14.97
N GLY A 233 12.53 -0.07 14.21
CA GLY A 233 12.48 -0.11 12.75
C GLY A 233 12.20 1.27 12.13
N LEU A 234 11.26 1.31 11.18
CA LEU A 234 10.91 2.49 10.43
C LEU A 234 10.27 3.58 11.28
N LEU A 235 9.40 3.23 12.23
CA LEU A 235 8.76 4.21 13.13
C LEU A 235 9.80 4.94 13.98
N GLU A 236 10.75 4.20 14.54
CA GLU A 236 11.85 4.78 15.30
C GLU A 236 12.72 5.70 14.44
N ARG A 237 13.02 5.28 13.19
CA ARG A 237 13.79 6.07 12.24
C ARG A 237 13.08 7.36 11.85
N MET A 238 11.77 7.29 11.60
CA MET A 238 10.92 8.46 11.35
C MET A 238 10.98 9.42 12.55
N TYR A 239 10.71 8.92 13.75
CA TYR A 239 10.77 9.71 14.99
C TYR A 239 12.13 10.40 15.16
N ARG A 240 13.25 9.65 15.00
CA ARG A 240 14.61 10.20 15.11
C ARG A 240 14.91 11.24 14.03
N LYS A 241 14.48 11.02 12.79
CA LYS A 241 14.67 11.97 11.68
C LYS A 241 13.94 13.27 11.97
N PHE A 242 12.68 13.20 12.39
CA PHE A 242 11.91 14.39 12.79
C PHE A 242 12.57 15.11 13.95
N MET A 243 13.07 14.39 14.94
CA MET A 243 13.82 14.99 16.04
C MET A 243 15.08 15.72 15.61
N GLY A 244 15.79 15.19 14.61
CA GLY A 244 16.91 15.88 13.98
C GLY A 244 16.47 17.19 13.35
N VAL A 245 15.39 17.18 12.57
CA VAL A 245 14.87 18.38 11.89
C VAL A 245 14.39 19.43 12.90
N PHE A 246 13.64 19.04 13.94
CA PHE A 246 13.19 19.96 14.99
C PHE A 246 14.34 20.64 15.75
N LYS A 247 15.41 19.89 16.06
CA LYS A 247 16.60 20.44 16.72
C LYS A 247 17.36 21.42 15.82
N LEU A 248 17.32 21.21 14.49
CA LEU A 248 17.93 22.09 13.49
C LEU A 248 17.07 23.34 13.22
N GLU A 249 15.74 23.23 13.23
CA GLU A 249 14.82 24.37 13.00
C GLU A 249 14.73 25.35 14.17
N LEU A 250 15.20 24.97 15.36
CA LEU A 250 15.49 25.94 16.44
C LEU A 250 16.70 26.85 16.10
N LYS A 251 17.42 26.57 15.01
CA LYS A 251 18.57 27.34 14.54
C LYS A 251 18.41 27.96 13.16
N ASP A 252 17.51 27.47 12.29
CA ASP A 252 17.23 28.11 10.99
C ASP A 252 15.85 27.73 10.43
N ALA A 253 15.12 28.70 9.89
CA ALA A 253 13.76 28.52 9.38
C ALA A 253 13.77 28.15 7.89
N GLY A 254 13.52 26.87 7.58
CA GLY A 254 13.24 26.42 6.21
C GLY A 254 13.85 25.07 5.88
N ILE A 255 13.33 23.98 6.46
CA ILE A 255 13.72 22.62 6.08
C ILE A 255 12.48 21.86 5.63
N ASP A 256 12.46 21.45 4.36
CA ASP A 256 11.47 20.51 3.83
C ASP A 256 11.60 19.19 4.57
N LEU A 257 10.57 18.86 5.36
CA LEU A 257 10.66 17.77 6.34
C LEU A 257 10.88 16.39 5.69
N LEU A 258 10.47 16.15 4.44
CA LEU A 258 10.43 14.80 3.86
C LEU A 258 10.55 14.67 2.32
N CYS A 259 10.62 15.75 1.54
CA CYS A 259 10.66 15.66 0.07
C CYS A 259 11.58 16.73 -0.53
N ASN A 260 12.75 16.32 -1.04
CA ASN A 260 13.72 17.24 -1.65
C ASN A 260 13.50 17.47 -3.16
N LYS A 261 12.38 17.05 -3.73
CA LYS A 261 12.13 17.21 -5.18
C LYS A 261 10.69 17.60 -5.42
N THR A 262 10.47 18.91 -5.44
CA THR A 262 9.31 19.53 -6.08
C THR A 262 9.10 18.91 -7.46
N LEU A 263 7.86 18.53 -7.75
CA LEU A 263 7.36 18.22 -9.09
C LEU A 263 7.65 19.42 -10.01
N THR A 264 8.80 19.43 -10.67
CA THR A 264 8.94 20.18 -11.91
C THR A 264 8.16 19.41 -12.96
N GLN A 265 7.04 20.01 -13.37
CA GLN A 265 6.20 19.59 -14.47
C GLN A 265 7.05 19.21 -15.69
N GLY A 266 6.81 18.01 -16.23
CA GLY A 266 7.19 17.58 -17.56
C GLY A 266 5.95 17.07 -18.27
#